data_AF-A0A950IR40-F1
#
_entry.id   AF-A0A950IR40-F1
#
_cell.length_a   1.000
_cell.length_b   1.000
_cell.length_c   1.000
_cell.angle_alpha   90.00
_cell.angle_beta   90.00
_cell.angle_gamma   90.00
#
_symmetry.space_group_name_H-M   'P 1'
#
loop_
_entity.id
_entity.type
_entity.pdbx_description
1 polymer ?
#
loop_
_entity_poly.entity_id
_entity_poly.type
_entity_poly.pdbx_seq_one_letter_code
_entity_poly.pdbx_strand_id
1 'polypeptide(L)' 'AIANIYRDYVTMMVAESNMDAVLTWGITDRYTWLNGPRTERPDGKPQRCLPFFADYTPAPAFFALRDALDTPSGRRK' A
#
# COMPACT_ATOMS: atom_id res chain seq x y z
N ALA A 1 -3.91 -11.18 -0.58
CA ALA A 1 -2.47 -11.11 -0.31
C ALA A 1 -1.99 -9.66 -0.15
N ILE A 2 -1.81 -8.87 -1.22
CA ILE A 2 -1.27 -7.49 -1.13
C ILE A 2 -2.10 -6.58 -0.20
N ALA A 3 -3.43 -6.54 -0.36
CA ALA A 3 -4.29 -5.73 0.49
C ALA A 3 -4.19 -6.09 1.99
N ASN A 4 -4.04 -7.38 2.31
CA ASN A 4 -3.85 -7.81 3.70
C ASN A 4 -2.53 -7.30 4.24
N ILE A 5 -1.45 -7.38 3.46
CA ILE A 5 -0.14 -6.83 3.86
C ILE A 5 -0.23 -5.32 4.14
N TYR A 6 -0.93 -4.56 3.26
CA TYR A 6 -1.19 -3.14 3.51
C TYR A 6 -1.92 -2.93 4.83
N ARG A 7 -3.01 -3.65 5.05
CA ARG A 7 -3.81 -3.52 6.27
C ARG A 7 -2.99 -3.85 7.51
N ASP A 8 -2.37 -5.01 7.55
CA ASP A 8 -1.68 -5.54 8.72
C ASP A 8 -0.47 -4.67 9.07
N TYR A 9 0.35 -4.32 8.07
CA TYR A 9 1.55 -3.50 8.28
C TYR A 9 1.19 -2.07 8.72
N VAL A 10 0.26 -1.41 8.01
CA VAL A 10 -0.10 -0.03 8.34
C VAL A 10 -0.79 0.04 9.70
N THR A 11 -1.74 -0.86 9.99
CA THR A 11 -2.41 -0.93 11.30
C THR A 11 -1.39 -1.06 12.43
N MET A 12 -0.38 -1.93 12.27
CA MET A 12 0.67 -2.12 13.24
C MET A 12 1.53 -0.85 13.41
N MET A 13 1.94 -0.22 12.31
CA MET A 13 2.79 0.96 12.36
C MET A 13 2.08 2.19 12.95
N VAL A 14 0.80 2.43 12.61
CA VAL A 14 0.06 3.60 13.11
C VAL A 14 -0.39 3.45 14.57
N ALA A 15 -0.25 2.25 15.15
CA ALA A 15 -0.43 2.05 16.58
C ALA A 15 0.77 2.60 17.40
N GLU A 16 1.94 2.77 16.78
CA GLU A 16 3.11 3.39 17.42
C GLU A 16 2.94 4.92 17.47
N SER A 17 3.13 5.50 18.65
CA SER A 17 2.93 6.92 18.92
C SER A 17 3.88 7.86 18.17
N ASN A 18 5.08 7.38 17.82
CA ASN A 18 6.10 8.15 17.11
C ASN A 18 6.01 8.03 15.58
N MET A 19 4.87 7.57 15.06
CA MET A 19 4.65 7.36 13.63
C MET A 19 3.87 8.54 13.03
N ASP A 20 4.57 9.39 12.28
CA ASP A 20 4.00 10.65 11.78
C ASP A 20 3.33 10.54 10.39
N ALA A 21 3.82 9.63 9.53
CA ALA A 21 3.37 9.57 8.14
C ALA A 21 3.58 8.19 7.49
N VAL A 22 2.60 7.78 6.68
CA VAL A 22 2.70 6.65 5.74
C VAL A 22 2.89 7.22 4.33
N LEU A 23 3.87 6.71 3.58
CA LEU A 23 4.12 7.10 2.20
C LEU A 23 4.21 5.87 1.30
N THR A 24 3.55 5.91 0.14
CA THR A 24 3.77 4.96 -0.95
C THR A 24 4.77 5.53 -1.95
N TRP A 25 5.70 4.69 -2.43
CA TRP A 25 6.65 5.10 -3.48
C TRP A 25 6.01 5.00 -4.87
N GLY A 26 5.11 5.93 -5.15
CA GLY A 26 4.23 5.96 -6.31
C GLY A 26 2.76 5.94 -5.93
N ILE A 27 1.89 6.17 -6.92
CA ILE A 27 0.43 6.25 -6.75
C ILE A 27 -0.28 5.14 -7.53
N THR A 28 0.08 4.96 -8.81
CA THR A 28 -0.52 3.99 -9.73
C THR A 28 0.51 2.97 -10.21
N ASP A 29 0.07 1.72 -10.37
CA ASP A 29 0.85 0.64 -10.98
C ASP A 29 1.41 0.99 -12.38
N ARG A 30 0.82 1.96 -13.08
CA ARG A 30 1.28 2.40 -14.42
C ARG A 30 2.74 2.87 -14.42
N TYR A 31 3.17 3.52 -13.34
CA TYR A 31 4.49 4.17 -13.25
C TYR A 31 5.36 3.61 -12.13
N THR A 32 5.00 2.45 -11.57
CA THR A 32 5.83 1.83 -10.53
C THR A 32 7.21 1.47 -11.10
N TRP A 33 8.25 1.91 -10.39
CA TRP A 33 9.63 1.59 -10.71
C TRP A 33 9.93 0.08 -10.62
N LEU A 34 9.06 -0.69 -9.95
CA LEU A 34 9.16 -2.14 -9.83
C LEU A 34 8.88 -2.90 -11.14
N ASN A 35 8.43 -2.22 -12.20
CA ASN A 35 8.39 -2.81 -13.55
C ASN A 35 9.75 -2.73 -14.28
N GLY A 36 10.82 -2.32 -13.60
CA GLY A 36 12.17 -2.28 -14.17
C GLY A 36 12.82 -3.67 -14.30
N PRO A 37 13.93 -3.78 -15.08
CA PRO A 37 14.54 -5.05 -15.47
C PRO A 37 15.00 -5.98 -14.33
N ARG A 38 15.18 -5.45 -13.12
CA ARG A 38 15.64 -6.21 -11.95
C ARG A 38 14.52 -6.71 -11.05
N THR A 39 13.30 -6.26 -11.28
CA THR A 39 12.15 -6.46 -10.40
C THR A 39 10.94 -6.98 -11.15
N GLU A 40 11.16 -7.51 -12.36
CA GLU A 40 10.11 -8.10 -13.18
C GLU A 40 9.45 -9.27 -12.45
N ARG A 41 8.14 -9.41 -12.68
CA ARG A 41 7.41 -10.52 -12.11
C ARG A 41 7.77 -11.81 -12.85
N PRO A 42 7.83 -12.95 -12.13
CA PRO A 42 8.06 -14.25 -12.76
C PRO A 42 7.04 -14.62 -13.83
N ASP A 43 5.82 -14.06 -13.77
CA ASP A 43 4.74 -14.29 -14.73
C ASP A 43 4.74 -13.32 -15.93
N GLY A 44 5.74 -12.46 -16.05
CA GLY A 44 5.87 -11.47 -17.12
C GLY A 44 4.79 -10.38 -17.11
N LYS A 45 3.93 -10.33 -16.10
CA LYS A 45 2.89 -9.30 -15.98
C LYS A 45 3.43 -8.07 -15.25
N PRO A 46 2.80 -6.90 -15.43
CA PRO A 46 3.11 -5.72 -14.63
C PRO A 46 2.86 -5.94 -13.14
N GLN A 47 3.64 -5.25 -12.32
CA GLN A 47 3.45 -5.16 -10.88
C GLN A 47 2.08 -4.57 -10.52
N ARG A 48 1.52 -5.04 -9.40
CA ARG A 48 0.22 -4.63 -8.87
C ARG A 48 0.31 -4.34 -7.38
N CYS A 49 1.22 -3.43 -7.04
CA CYS A 49 1.70 -3.21 -5.68
C CYS A 49 1.24 -1.89 -5.07
N LEU A 50 0.72 -0.97 -5.88
CA LEU A 50 0.31 0.37 -5.43
C LEU A 50 -1.20 0.45 -5.14
N PRO A 51 -1.66 1.51 -4.46
CA PRO A 51 -3.09 1.67 -4.14
C PRO A 51 -4.00 1.82 -5.36
N PHE A 52 -3.48 2.25 -6.51
CA PHE A 52 -4.27 2.39 -7.74
C PHE A 52 -3.73 1.50 -8.85
N PHE A 53 -4.64 0.89 -9.61
CA PHE A 53 -4.28 0.16 -10.82
C PHE A 53 -3.79 1.12 -11.92
N ALA A 54 -3.30 0.55 -13.02
CA ALA A 54 -2.73 1.29 -14.14
C ALA A 54 -3.74 2.24 -14.83
N ASP A 55 -5.03 2.06 -14.63
CA ASP A 55 -6.13 2.90 -15.14
C ASP A 55 -6.65 3.90 -14.10
N TYR A 56 -5.93 4.09 -12.99
CA TYR A 56 -6.29 4.97 -11.87
C TYR A 56 -7.52 4.52 -11.08
N THR A 57 -8.01 3.29 -11.29
CA THR A 57 -9.06 2.75 -10.44
C THR A 57 -8.50 2.28 -9.08
N PRO A 58 -9.26 2.40 -7.98
CA PRO A 58 -8.80 1.94 -6.67
C PRO A 58 -8.58 0.43 -6.66
N ALA A 59 -7.37 0.01 -6.27
CA ALA A 59 -7.07 -1.39 -6.02
C ALA A 59 -7.55 -1.80 -4.62
N PRO A 60 -7.68 -3.11 -4.32
CA PRO A 60 -7.96 -3.57 -2.96
C PRO A 60 -7.00 -3.02 -1.89
N ALA A 61 -5.75 -2.69 -2.27
CA ALA A 61 -4.77 -2.06 -1.39
C ALA A 61 -5.17 -0.65 -0.95
N PHE A 62 -5.86 0.13 -1.79
CA PHE A 62 -6.37 1.45 -1.42
C PHE A 62 -7.37 1.37 -0.27
N PHE A 63 -8.35 0.47 -0.38
CA PHE A 63 -9.35 0.28 0.67
C PHE A 63 -8.73 -0.24 1.97
N ALA A 64 -7.79 -1.20 1.87
CA ALA A 64 -7.07 -1.70 3.02
C ALA A 64 -6.25 -0.61 3.73
N LEU A 65 -5.57 0.26 2.97
CA LEU A 65 -4.83 1.40 3.51
C LEU A 65 -5.77 2.38 4.22
N ARG A 66 -6.89 2.74 3.59
CA ARG A 66 -7.91 3.61 4.19
C ARG A 66 -8.45 3.02 5.49
N ASP A 67 -8.87 1.75 5.47
CA ASP A 67 -9.42 1.08 6.65
C ASP A 67 -8.40 1.06 7.82
N ALA A 68 -7.11 0.85 7.53
CA ALA A 68 -6.06 0.87 8.53
C ALA A 68 -5.82 2.26 9.15
N LEU A 69 -5.94 3.32 8.34
CA LEU A 69 -5.81 4.71 8.81
C LEU A 69 -7.05 5.21 9.58
N ASP A 70 -8.24 4.73 9.20
CA ASP A 70 -9.50 5.07 9.87
C ASP A 70 -9.67 4.31 11.20
N THR A 71 -8.95 3.20 11.38
CA THR A 71 -8.93 2.46 12.64
C THR A 71 -8.34 3.36 13.72
N PRO A 72 -9.07 3.64 14.82
CA PRO A 72 -8.53 4.46 15.90
C PRO A 72 -7.23 3.81 16.38
N SER A 73 -6.12 4.53 16.24
CA SER A 73 -4.92 4.14 16.96
C SER A 73 -5.31 4.10 18.44
N GLY A 74 -4.88 3.06 19.18
CA GLY A 74 -5.14 2.90 20.61
C GLY A 74 -4.47 3.98 21.48
N ARG A 75 -4.26 5.17 20.91
CA ARG A 75 -3.71 6.40 21.45
C ARG A 75 -4.57 6.85 22.63
N ARG A 76 -4.30 6.25 23.79
CA ARG A 76 -4.66 6.87 25.06
C ARG A 76 -3.95 8.23 25.09
N LYS A 77 -4.77 9.29 25.12
CA LYS A 77 -4.32 10.65 25.42
C LYS A 77 -3.66 10.67 26.79
#